data_AF-A0A8B5XCM1-F1
#
_entry.id   AF-A0A8B5XCM1-F1
#
_cell.length_a   1.000
_cell.length_b   1.000
_cell.length_c   1.000
_cell.angle_alpha   90.00
_cell.angle_beta   90.00
_cell.angle_gamma   90.00
#
_symmetry.space_group_name_H-M   'P 1'
#
loop_
_entity.id
_entity.type
_entity.pdbx_description
1 polymer ?
#
loop_
_entity_poly.entity_id
_entity_poly.type
_entity_poly.pdbx_seq_one_letter_code
_entity_poly.pdbx_strand_id
1 'polypeptide(L)'
;MKNSVDTYRIDQDDSAYPTILRDWLGDAAPACLYALGDAAILRHRLLGLLCSIQCPGGLIIQTLDAVRVLRDAGVTVIGGFHSPMEQECLDLLLRGEQPVILCPARGLKGLRIGPTARRAVKDGRLLVLSPFDERIRRATAARAVQRNELVAASAAAVWIPYAAPGGKTWAAALAALGRQQPVLTFATADNGALLAAGARPFTEFLVGRGPNADSACSWEGADD
;
A
#
# COMPACT_ATOMS: atom_id res chain seq x y z
N MET A 1 0.15 25.75 19.98
CA MET A 1 -0.93 24.75 20.14
C MET A 1 -0.41 23.37 19.77
N LYS A 2 -0.55 22.39 20.68
CA LYS A 2 -0.33 20.97 20.36
C LYS A 2 -1.59 20.46 19.66
N ASN A 3 -1.62 20.52 18.32
CA ASN A 3 -2.64 19.78 17.58
C ASN A 3 -2.28 18.28 17.67
N SER A 4 -2.73 17.63 18.75
CA SER A 4 -2.79 16.17 18.81
C SER A 4 -3.87 15.77 17.82
N VAL A 5 -3.46 15.16 16.71
CA VAL A 5 -4.42 14.37 15.94
C VAL A 5 -4.55 13.09 16.76
N ASP A 6 -5.74 12.83 17.26
CA ASP A 6 -5.97 11.70 18.16
C ASP A 6 -6.14 10.41 17.37
N THR A 7 -5.61 9.32 17.93
CA THR A 7 -5.74 7.99 17.34
C THR A 7 -7.09 7.38 17.74
N TYR A 8 -7.78 6.74 16.81
CA TYR A 8 -9.04 6.05 17.07
C TYR A 8 -8.96 4.60 16.59
N ARG A 9 -9.92 3.80 17.04
CA ARG A 9 -10.07 2.38 16.70
C ARG A 9 -11.21 2.24 15.68
N ILE A 10 -11.02 1.32 14.74
CA ILE A 10 -12.02 0.92 13.74
C ILE A 10 -12.24 -0.58 13.94
N ASP A 11 -13.40 -0.97 14.44
CA ASP A 11 -13.77 -2.37 14.65
C ASP A 11 -14.37 -2.99 13.38
N GLN A 12 -14.43 -4.32 13.27
CA GLN A 12 -14.95 -5.00 12.07
C GLN A 12 -16.42 -4.68 11.73
N ASP A 13 -17.18 -4.20 12.71
CA ASP A 13 -18.57 -3.79 12.54
C ASP A 13 -18.71 -2.31 12.15
N ASP A 14 -17.62 -1.54 12.19
CA ASP A 14 -17.63 -0.16 11.72
C ASP A 14 -17.75 -0.10 10.21
N SER A 15 -18.58 0.83 9.72
CA SER A 15 -18.71 1.12 8.28
C SER A 15 -17.41 1.59 7.59
N ALA A 16 -16.41 1.97 8.38
CA ALA A 16 -15.08 2.35 7.90
C ALA A 16 -14.12 1.17 7.78
N TYR A 17 -14.45 -0.01 8.33
CA TYR A 17 -13.60 -1.19 8.20
C TYR A 17 -13.62 -1.70 6.76
N PRO A 18 -12.46 -1.86 6.10
CA PRO A 18 -12.41 -2.28 4.71
C PRO A 18 -12.78 -3.77 4.61
N THR A 19 -13.98 -4.06 4.11
CA THR A 19 -14.52 -5.43 4.03
C THR A 19 -13.64 -6.38 3.22
N ILE A 20 -12.90 -5.84 2.24
CA ILE A 20 -11.92 -6.56 1.43
C ILE A 20 -10.85 -7.28 2.28
N LEU A 21 -10.55 -6.80 3.50
CA LEU A 21 -9.66 -7.50 4.43
C LEU A 21 -10.24 -8.85 4.87
N ARG A 22 -11.55 -8.92 5.11
CA ARG A 22 -12.22 -10.18 5.46
C ARG A 22 -12.28 -11.10 4.25
N ASP A 23 -12.53 -10.55 3.07
CA ASP A 23 -12.60 -11.31 1.82
C ASP A 23 -11.24 -11.98 1.52
N TRP A 24 -10.13 -11.28 1.75
CA TRP A 24 -8.79 -11.81 1.48
C TRP A 24 -8.17 -12.64 2.62
N LEU A 25 -8.44 -12.30 3.89
CA LEU A 25 -7.76 -12.92 5.04
C LEU A 25 -8.65 -13.84 5.86
N GLY A 26 -9.98 -13.82 5.69
CA GLY A 26 -10.91 -14.58 6.50
C GLY A 26 -10.68 -14.36 7.99
N ASP A 27 -10.52 -15.45 8.74
CA ASP A 27 -10.25 -15.43 10.19
C ASP A 27 -8.91 -14.77 10.56
N ALA A 28 -7.99 -14.64 9.61
CA ALA A 28 -6.72 -13.93 9.81
C ALA A 28 -6.87 -12.39 9.68
N ALA A 29 -8.05 -11.88 9.30
CA ALA A 29 -8.31 -10.45 9.24
C ALA A 29 -8.19 -9.83 10.65
N PRO A 30 -7.53 -8.66 10.81
CA PRO A 30 -7.43 -8.02 12.11
C PRO A 30 -8.80 -7.72 12.71
N ALA A 31 -9.03 -8.09 13.98
CA ALA A 31 -10.29 -7.81 14.69
C ALA A 31 -10.60 -6.31 14.79
N CYS A 32 -9.57 -5.47 14.76
CA CYS A 32 -9.69 -4.02 14.68
C CYS A 32 -8.46 -3.42 14.01
N LEU A 33 -8.60 -2.16 13.60
CA LEU A 33 -7.52 -1.32 13.10
C LEU A 33 -7.42 -0.07 13.97
N TYR A 34 -6.22 0.50 14.03
CA TYR A 34 -5.95 1.77 14.67
C TYR A 34 -5.63 2.80 13.60
N ALA A 35 -6.25 3.97 13.69
CA ALA A 35 -6.22 4.98 12.67
C ALA A 35 -5.86 6.36 13.23
N LEU A 36 -5.30 7.20 12.37
CA LEU A 36 -4.97 8.60 12.59
C LEU A 36 -5.14 9.35 11.27
N GLY A 37 -5.98 10.38 11.23
CA GLY A 37 -6.38 11.05 9.99
C GLY A 37 -7.76 10.61 9.51
N ASP A 38 -8.06 10.79 8.23
CA ASP A 38 -9.41 10.57 7.69
C ASP A 38 -9.64 9.11 7.25
N ALA A 39 -10.53 8.39 7.92
CA ALA A 39 -10.90 7.02 7.58
C ALA A 39 -11.69 6.92 6.27
N ALA A 40 -12.30 8.01 5.78
CA ALA A 40 -13.01 7.99 4.49
C ALA A 40 -12.09 7.58 3.32
N ILE A 41 -10.76 7.75 3.47
CA ILE A 41 -9.75 7.30 2.51
C ILE A 41 -9.84 5.79 2.25
N LEU A 42 -10.27 4.97 3.23
CA LEU A 42 -10.43 3.52 3.07
C LEU A 42 -11.53 3.12 2.08
N ARG A 43 -12.43 4.05 1.72
CA ARG A 43 -13.49 3.83 0.72
C ARG A 43 -12.99 3.92 -0.72
N HIS A 44 -11.80 4.48 -0.94
CA HIS A 44 -11.21 4.57 -2.26
C HIS A 44 -10.72 3.20 -2.73
N ARG A 45 -10.64 3.01 -4.05
CA ARG A 45 -9.97 1.84 -4.62
C ARG A 45 -8.45 1.99 -4.47
N LEU A 46 -7.88 1.23 -3.53
CA LEU A 46 -6.47 1.34 -3.15
C LEU A 46 -5.54 0.53 -4.06
N LEU A 47 -4.34 1.08 -4.30
CA LEU A 47 -3.18 0.36 -4.84
C LEU A 47 -2.16 0.14 -3.71
N GLY A 48 -1.82 -1.11 -3.43
CA GLY A 48 -0.79 -1.45 -2.45
C GLY A 48 0.60 -1.22 -3.04
N LEU A 49 1.50 -0.57 -2.30
CA LEU A 49 2.91 -0.43 -2.67
C LEU A 49 3.79 -1.15 -1.65
N LEU A 50 4.58 -2.10 -2.13
CA LEU A 50 5.60 -2.79 -1.35
C LEU A 50 6.89 -2.89 -2.16
N CYS A 51 8.04 -2.59 -1.56
CA CYS A 51 9.33 -2.79 -2.22
C CYS A 51 10.33 -3.40 -1.25
N SER A 52 11.20 -4.28 -1.77
CA SER A 52 12.32 -4.81 -1.00
C SER A 52 13.34 -3.71 -0.69
N ILE A 53 14.04 -3.85 0.44
CA ILE A 53 15.01 -2.85 0.94
C ILE A 53 16.18 -2.65 -0.04
N GLN A 54 16.64 -3.74 -0.66
CA GLN A 54 17.73 -3.73 -1.65
C GLN A 54 17.15 -3.67 -3.07
N CYS A 55 16.58 -2.52 -3.46
CA CYS A 55 16.09 -2.30 -4.82
C CYS A 55 17.27 -2.07 -5.79
N PRO A 56 17.35 -2.79 -6.93
CA PRO A 56 18.36 -2.56 -7.95
C PRO A 56 18.36 -1.12 -8.47
N GLY A 57 19.55 -0.56 -8.69
CA GLY A 57 19.71 0.84 -9.13
C GLY A 57 18.96 1.16 -10.42
N GLY A 58 18.89 0.21 -11.36
CA GLY A 58 18.17 0.37 -12.63
C GLY A 58 16.66 0.55 -12.48
N LEU A 59 16.07 0.08 -11.38
CA LEU A 59 14.64 0.21 -11.10
C LEU A 59 14.28 1.48 -10.33
N ILE A 60 15.26 2.19 -9.76
CA ILE A 60 15.00 3.38 -8.93
C ILE A 60 14.31 4.47 -9.77
N ILE A 61 14.90 4.86 -10.90
CA ILE A 61 14.35 5.93 -11.75
C ILE A 61 12.96 5.55 -12.28
N GLN A 62 12.81 4.31 -12.77
CA GLN A 62 11.53 3.79 -13.24
C GLN A 62 10.45 3.84 -12.15
N THR A 63 10.82 3.51 -10.90
CA THR A 63 9.91 3.58 -9.75
C THR A 63 9.47 5.02 -9.49
N LEU A 64 10.41 5.97 -9.47
CA LEU A 64 10.10 7.38 -9.23
C LEU A 64 9.19 7.97 -10.33
N ASP A 65 9.42 7.61 -11.59
CA ASP A 65 8.57 8.04 -12.70
C ASP A 65 7.17 7.43 -12.62
N ALA A 66 7.07 6.13 -12.35
CA ALA A 66 5.78 5.47 -12.13
C ALA A 66 5.00 6.09 -10.96
N VAL A 67 5.67 6.44 -9.85
CA VAL A 67 5.02 7.11 -8.71
C VAL A 67 4.52 8.51 -9.07
N ARG A 68 5.25 9.27 -9.89
CA ARG A 68 4.78 10.57 -10.40
C ARG A 68 3.51 10.40 -11.22
N VAL A 69 3.48 9.42 -12.12
CA VAL A 69 2.28 9.11 -12.91
C VAL A 69 1.11 8.71 -12.01
N LEU A 70 1.33 7.84 -11.01
CA LEU A 70 0.29 7.45 -10.05
C LEU A 70 -0.26 8.65 -9.27
N ARG A 71 0.63 9.52 -8.80
CA ARG A 71 0.28 10.76 -8.08
C ARG A 71 -0.56 11.68 -8.95
N ASP A 72 -0.07 11.97 -10.16
CA ASP A 72 -0.72 12.91 -11.08
C ASP A 72 -2.07 12.38 -11.59
N ALA A 73 -2.22 11.06 -11.67
CA ALA A 73 -3.48 10.38 -11.99
C ALA A 73 -4.44 10.23 -10.79
N GLY A 74 -4.10 10.78 -9.62
CA GLY A 74 -5.00 10.74 -8.45
C GLY A 74 -5.11 9.38 -7.76
N VAL A 75 -4.18 8.45 -7.99
CA VAL A 75 -4.27 7.09 -7.46
C VAL A 75 -4.03 7.06 -5.95
N THR A 76 -4.98 6.53 -5.19
CA THR A 76 -4.82 6.31 -3.75
C THR A 76 -3.89 5.13 -3.49
N VAL A 77 -2.73 5.41 -2.87
CA VAL A 77 -1.70 4.40 -2.58
C VAL A 77 -1.67 4.10 -1.08
N ILE A 78 -1.69 2.81 -0.74
CA ILE A 78 -1.42 2.30 0.61
C ILE A 78 -0.06 1.64 0.65
N GLY A 79 0.76 1.98 1.64
CA GLY A 79 2.14 1.51 1.66
C GLY A 79 2.74 1.44 3.05
N GLY A 80 3.82 0.66 3.13
CA GLY A 80 4.58 0.51 4.34
C GLY A 80 5.64 1.61 4.55
N PHE A 81 6.18 2.13 3.46
CA PHE A 81 7.10 3.27 3.42
C PHE A 81 8.31 3.11 4.34
N HIS A 82 8.86 1.90 4.42
CA HIS A 82 9.96 1.57 5.32
C HIS A 82 11.29 1.34 4.59
N SER A 83 11.27 0.74 3.40
CA SER A 83 12.48 0.67 2.57
C SER A 83 12.88 2.07 2.07
N PRO A 84 14.17 2.31 1.74
CA PRO A 84 14.60 3.58 1.15
C PRO A 84 13.79 3.95 -0.10
N MET A 85 13.56 2.98 -0.99
CA MET A 85 12.75 3.20 -2.19
C MET A 85 11.32 3.61 -1.84
N GLU A 86 10.64 2.92 -0.92
CA GLU A 86 9.29 3.32 -0.54
C GLU A 86 9.26 4.69 0.16
N GLN A 87 10.29 5.08 0.92
CA GLN A 87 10.34 6.42 1.54
C GLN A 87 10.37 7.53 0.47
N GLU A 88 11.16 7.36 -0.58
CA GLU A 88 11.16 8.26 -1.74
C GLU A 88 9.78 8.29 -2.44
N CYS A 89 9.13 7.13 -2.57
CA CYS A 89 7.76 7.07 -3.10
C CYS A 89 6.79 7.86 -2.24
N LEU A 90 6.83 7.72 -0.90
CA LEU A 90 5.97 8.48 0.02
C LEU A 90 6.19 9.99 -0.15
N ASP A 91 7.45 10.42 -0.20
CA ASP A 91 7.79 11.83 -0.34
C ASP A 91 7.29 12.43 -1.66
N LEU A 92 7.30 11.67 -2.75
CA LEU A 92 6.69 12.09 -4.02
C LEU A 92 5.16 12.12 -3.95
N LEU A 93 4.54 11.08 -3.39
CA LEU A 93 3.09 10.98 -3.26
C LEU A 93 2.54 12.14 -2.41
N LEU A 94 3.19 12.48 -1.29
CA LEU A 94 2.73 13.55 -0.39
C LEU A 94 2.85 14.97 -0.98
N ARG A 95 3.55 15.13 -2.12
CA ARG A 95 3.58 16.39 -2.88
C ARG A 95 2.36 16.58 -3.79
N GLY A 96 1.59 15.52 -4.05
CA GLY A 96 0.34 15.60 -4.80
C GLY A 96 -0.87 15.86 -3.90
N GLU A 97 -2.06 15.84 -4.50
CA GLU A 97 -3.35 16.08 -3.83
C GLU A 97 -4.11 14.78 -3.54
N GLN A 98 -3.72 13.67 -4.14
CA GLN A 98 -4.37 12.39 -3.94
C GLN A 98 -4.22 11.88 -2.50
N PRO A 99 -5.21 11.12 -1.99
CA PRO A 99 -5.09 10.48 -0.69
C PRO A 99 -3.97 9.42 -0.65
N VAL A 100 -3.35 9.25 0.51
CA VAL A 100 -2.30 8.26 0.77
C VAL A 100 -2.58 7.57 2.11
N ILE A 101 -2.25 6.28 2.22
CA ILE A 101 -2.33 5.53 3.49
C ILE A 101 -0.94 5.03 3.89
N LEU A 102 -0.45 5.46 5.06
CA LEU A 102 0.82 5.01 5.65
C LEU A 102 0.57 3.93 6.71
N CYS A 103 1.16 2.75 6.51
CA CYS A 103 1.03 1.62 7.42
C CYS A 103 2.33 1.33 8.19
N PRO A 104 2.54 1.87 9.41
CA PRO A 104 3.71 1.52 10.21
C PRO A 104 3.65 0.09 10.75
N ALA A 105 4.81 -0.56 10.89
CA ALA A 105 4.94 -1.89 11.52
C ALA A 105 4.90 -1.85 13.07
N ARG A 106 4.11 -0.93 13.63
CA ARG A 106 3.98 -0.65 15.07
C ARG A 106 2.70 0.14 15.35
N GLY A 107 2.31 0.24 16.62
CA GLY A 107 1.19 1.07 17.05
C GLY A 107 1.45 2.57 16.87
N LEU A 108 0.36 3.34 16.81
CA LEU A 108 0.39 4.77 16.45
C LEU A 108 0.78 5.70 17.61
N LYS A 109 0.68 5.23 18.86
CA LYS A 109 1.00 6.07 20.03
C LYS A 109 2.46 6.49 20.05
N GLY A 110 2.68 7.80 20.00
CA GLY A 110 4.02 8.40 19.95
C GLY A 110 4.72 8.22 18.60
N LEU A 111 3.98 7.89 17.53
CA LEU A 111 4.52 7.89 16.18
C LEU A 111 4.95 9.30 15.79
N ARG A 112 6.19 9.44 15.33
CA ARG A 112 6.71 10.69 14.82
C ARG A 112 6.54 10.69 13.31
N ILE A 113 5.64 11.53 12.82
CA ILE A 113 5.50 11.84 11.40
C ILE A 113 6.07 13.22 11.13
N GLY A 114 6.78 13.35 10.00
CA GLY A 114 7.40 14.60 9.55
C GLY A 114 6.37 15.70 9.26
N PRO A 115 6.82 16.95 9.06
CA PRO A 115 5.93 18.10 8.85
C PRO A 115 5.02 17.93 7.62
N THR A 116 5.54 17.40 6.51
CA THR A 116 4.78 17.13 5.28
C THR A 116 3.63 16.15 5.53
N ALA A 117 3.92 15.01 6.16
CA ALA A 117 2.91 14.02 6.51
C ALA A 117 1.88 14.58 7.50
N ARG A 118 2.31 15.33 8.52
CA ARG A 118 1.40 15.97 9.48
C ARG A 118 0.45 16.96 8.80
N ARG A 119 0.96 17.74 7.83
CA ARG A 119 0.12 18.63 7.02
C ARG A 119 -0.89 17.81 6.20
N ALA A 120 -0.45 16.74 5.53
CA ALA A 120 -1.36 15.88 4.78
C ALA A 120 -2.45 15.25 5.65
N VAL A 121 -2.16 14.87 6.91
CA VAL A 121 -3.18 14.41 7.88
C VAL A 121 -4.18 15.53 8.17
N LYS A 122 -3.70 16.75 8.43
CA LYS A 122 -4.57 17.91 8.70
C LYS A 122 -5.45 18.27 7.50
N ASP A 123 -4.90 18.13 6.30
CA ASP A 123 -5.58 18.42 5.04
C ASP A 123 -6.57 17.29 4.63
N GLY A 124 -6.71 16.22 5.44
CA GLY A 124 -7.61 15.10 5.15
C GLY A 124 -7.11 14.15 4.05
N ARG A 125 -5.82 14.21 3.69
CA ARG A 125 -5.23 13.47 2.57
C ARG A 125 -4.29 12.35 2.97
N LEU A 126 -3.96 12.22 4.26
CA LEU A 126 -3.17 11.10 4.78
C LEU A 126 -3.92 10.41 5.91
N LEU A 127 -4.08 9.10 5.76
CA LEU A 127 -4.47 8.19 6.84
C LEU A 127 -3.23 7.41 7.28
N VAL A 128 -2.98 7.36 8.59
CA VAL A 128 -2.00 6.43 9.16
C VAL A 128 -2.77 5.27 9.79
N LEU A 129 -2.52 4.06 9.31
CA LEU A 129 -3.31 2.87 9.65
C LEU A 129 -2.40 1.78 10.23
N SER A 130 -2.79 1.14 11.32
CA SER A 130 -1.99 0.08 11.94
C SER A 130 -2.87 -1.04 12.46
N PRO A 131 -2.48 -2.32 12.29
CA PRO A 131 -3.15 -3.44 12.95
C PRO A 131 -2.66 -3.61 14.39
N PHE A 132 -1.75 -2.74 14.87
CA PHE A 132 -1.09 -2.90 16.16
C PHE A 132 -1.60 -1.89 17.18
N ASP A 133 -1.92 -2.40 18.37
CA ASP A 133 -2.32 -1.55 19.49
C ASP A 133 -1.15 -0.70 20.04
N GLU A 134 -1.49 0.19 20.97
CA GLU A 134 -0.55 1.14 21.54
C GLU A 134 0.60 0.54 22.37
N ARG A 135 0.55 -0.74 22.75
CA ARG A 135 1.63 -1.44 23.46
C ARG A 135 2.78 -1.78 22.52
N ILE A 136 2.51 -1.88 21.21
CA ILE A 136 3.50 -2.21 20.20
C ILE A 136 4.30 -0.96 19.80
N ARG A 137 5.38 -0.68 20.52
CA ARG A 137 6.19 0.54 20.32
C ARG A 137 7.36 0.41 19.36
N ARG A 138 7.72 -0.78 18.92
CA ARG A 138 8.91 -1.01 18.06
C ARG A 138 8.52 -1.80 16.82
N ALA A 139 9.01 -1.34 15.67
CA ALA A 139 8.96 -2.14 14.45
C ALA A 139 9.92 -3.32 14.57
N THR A 140 9.51 -4.48 14.06
CA THR A 140 10.35 -5.67 13.94
C THR A 140 10.14 -6.30 12.58
N ALA A 141 11.04 -7.20 12.19
CA ALA A 141 10.91 -7.98 10.96
C ALA A 141 9.57 -8.73 10.86
N ALA A 142 9.14 -9.39 11.94
CA ALA A 142 7.88 -10.13 11.98
C ALA A 142 6.65 -9.21 11.85
N ARG A 143 6.67 -8.04 12.52
CA ARG A 143 5.60 -7.05 12.41
C ARG A 143 5.56 -6.38 11.04
N ALA A 144 6.70 -6.23 10.38
CA ALA A 144 6.75 -5.74 9.01
C ALA A 144 6.10 -6.73 8.04
N VAL A 145 6.22 -8.04 8.28
CA VAL A 145 5.48 -9.06 7.50
C VAL A 145 3.97 -8.91 7.71
N GLN A 146 3.50 -8.86 8.97
CA GLN A 146 2.07 -8.67 9.26
C GLN A 146 1.52 -7.36 8.69
N ARG A 147 2.31 -6.28 8.73
CA ARG A 147 1.96 -5.01 8.09
C ARG A 147 1.88 -5.14 6.58
N ASN A 148 2.84 -5.82 5.93
CA ASN A 148 2.82 -6.02 4.49
C ASN A 148 1.57 -6.80 4.06
N GLU A 149 1.15 -7.78 4.87
CA GLU A 149 -0.10 -8.51 4.67
C GLU A 149 -1.31 -7.58 4.72
N LEU A 150 -1.38 -6.70 5.73
CA LEU A 150 -2.41 -5.66 5.79
C LEU A 150 -2.41 -4.76 4.55
N VAL A 151 -1.24 -4.29 4.10
CA VAL A 151 -1.11 -3.43 2.91
C VAL A 151 -1.63 -4.16 1.67
N ALA A 152 -1.21 -5.40 1.46
CA ALA A 152 -1.63 -6.22 0.33
C ALA A 152 -3.15 -6.48 0.38
N ALA A 153 -3.65 -6.99 1.50
CA ALA A 153 -5.06 -7.34 1.65
C ALA A 153 -6.01 -6.13 1.71
N SER A 154 -5.53 -4.92 1.98
CA SER A 154 -6.38 -3.71 1.90
C SER A 154 -6.58 -3.23 0.46
N ALA A 155 -5.79 -3.72 -0.50
CA ALA A 155 -5.72 -3.16 -1.84
C ALA A 155 -6.42 -4.03 -2.89
N ALA A 156 -6.93 -3.39 -3.95
CA ALA A 156 -7.49 -4.12 -5.09
C ALA A 156 -6.39 -4.75 -5.96
N ALA A 157 -5.18 -4.21 -5.92
CA ALA A 157 -3.98 -4.72 -6.57
C ALA A 157 -2.74 -4.31 -5.76
N VAL A 158 -1.64 -5.06 -5.91
CA VAL A 158 -0.36 -4.73 -5.26
C VAL A 158 0.68 -4.46 -6.33
N TRP A 159 1.22 -3.25 -6.35
CA TRP A 159 2.37 -2.90 -7.16
C TRP A 159 3.66 -3.09 -6.36
N ILE A 160 4.57 -3.88 -6.93
CA ILE A 160 5.84 -4.26 -6.35
C ILE A 160 6.93 -3.88 -7.35
N PRO A 161 7.54 -2.70 -7.22
CA PRO A 161 8.63 -2.28 -8.10
C PRO A 161 9.78 -3.29 -8.12
N TYR A 162 10.08 -3.85 -6.95
CA TYR A 162 11.05 -4.93 -6.80
C TYR A 162 10.78 -5.79 -5.56
N ALA A 163 10.90 -7.11 -5.74
CA ALA A 163 10.96 -8.08 -4.66
C ALA A 163 12.17 -9.00 -4.80
N ALA A 164 13.07 -8.96 -3.82
CA ALA A 164 14.19 -9.91 -3.76
C ALA A 164 13.65 -11.33 -3.53
N PRO A 165 14.01 -12.33 -4.37
CA PRO A 165 13.59 -13.72 -4.18
C PRO A 165 13.89 -14.24 -2.76
N GLY A 166 12.92 -14.95 -2.17
CA GLY A 166 13.02 -15.44 -0.79
C GLY A 166 12.90 -14.36 0.30
N GLY A 167 12.73 -13.10 -0.08
CA GLY A 167 12.53 -11.97 0.83
C GLY A 167 11.10 -11.86 1.37
N LYS A 168 10.91 -10.90 2.29
CA LYS A 168 9.58 -10.63 2.90
C LYS A 168 8.57 -10.06 1.90
N THR A 169 9.02 -9.17 1.02
CA THR A 169 8.18 -8.63 -0.06
C THR A 169 7.82 -9.70 -1.06
N TRP A 170 8.74 -10.62 -1.36
CA TRP A 170 8.49 -11.78 -2.21
C TRP A 170 7.42 -12.69 -1.61
N ALA A 171 7.51 -13.01 -0.31
CA ALA A 171 6.48 -13.80 0.36
C ALA A 171 5.09 -13.12 0.32
N ALA A 172 5.03 -11.80 0.52
CA ALA A 172 3.78 -11.05 0.38
C ALA A 172 3.23 -11.07 -1.06
N ALA A 173 4.11 -11.05 -2.06
CA ALA A 173 3.73 -11.15 -3.46
C ALA A 173 3.12 -12.53 -3.77
N LEU A 174 3.76 -13.61 -3.33
CA LEU A 174 3.23 -14.97 -3.49
C LEU A 174 1.90 -15.17 -2.76
N ALA A 175 1.74 -14.59 -1.56
CA ALA A 175 0.47 -14.64 -0.83
C ALA A 175 -0.65 -13.93 -1.61
N ALA A 176 -0.37 -12.74 -2.17
CA ALA A 176 -1.32 -12.03 -3.02
C ALA A 176 -1.68 -12.83 -4.28
N LEU A 177 -0.69 -13.37 -4.99
CA LEU A 177 -0.92 -14.21 -6.16
C LEU A 177 -1.72 -15.49 -5.83
N GLY A 178 -1.46 -16.11 -4.68
CA GLY A 178 -2.21 -17.28 -4.21
C GLY A 178 -3.68 -16.98 -3.93
N ARG A 179 -4.02 -15.72 -3.67
CA ARG A 179 -5.41 -15.24 -3.58
C ARG A 179 -5.99 -14.81 -4.93
N GLN A 180 -5.28 -15.01 -6.04
CA GLN A 180 -5.65 -14.47 -7.36
C GLN A 180 -5.74 -12.93 -7.38
N GLN A 181 -5.10 -12.26 -6.41
CA GLN A 181 -5.02 -10.80 -6.37
C GLN A 181 -4.00 -10.32 -7.42
N PRO A 182 -4.30 -9.28 -8.22
CA PRO A 182 -3.35 -8.73 -9.17
C PRO A 182 -2.08 -8.22 -8.49
N VAL A 183 -0.94 -8.78 -8.88
CA VAL A 183 0.40 -8.27 -8.52
C VAL A 183 1.04 -7.68 -9.76
N LEU A 184 1.47 -6.43 -9.66
CA LEU A 184 2.05 -5.65 -10.75
C LEU A 184 3.53 -5.42 -10.48
N THR A 185 4.36 -5.47 -11.51
CA THR A 185 5.81 -5.20 -11.41
C THR A 185 6.39 -4.67 -12.72
N PHE A 186 7.67 -4.30 -12.75
CA PHE A 186 8.32 -3.93 -14.01
C PHE A 186 8.68 -5.17 -14.83
N ALA A 187 8.46 -5.10 -16.15
CA ALA A 187 8.84 -6.14 -17.10
C ALA A 187 10.35 -6.10 -17.37
N THR A 188 11.16 -6.48 -16.36
CA THR A 188 12.62 -6.44 -16.40
C THR A 188 13.21 -7.78 -15.93
N ALA A 189 14.47 -8.03 -16.27
CA ALA A 189 15.18 -9.23 -15.83
C ALA A 189 15.27 -9.35 -14.29
N ASP A 190 15.43 -8.21 -13.59
CA ASP A 190 15.47 -8.15 -12.12
C ASP A 190 14.19 -8.72 -11.48
N ASN A 191 13.04 -8.56 -12.14
CA ASN A 191 11.74 -9.08 -11.68
C ASN A 191 11.32 -10.36 -12.42
N GLY A 192 12.21 -10.99 -13.19
CA GLY A 192 11.91 -12.17 -14.01
C GLY A 192 11.29 -13.32 -13.20
N ALA A 193 11.79 -13.57 -12.00
CA ALA A 193 11.22 -14.57 -11.09
C ALA A 193 9.79 -14.22 -10.66
N LEU A 194 9.51 -12.94 -10.40
CA LEU A 194 8.20 -12.49 -9.95
C LEU A 194 7.17 -12.55 -11.10
N LEU A 195 7.60 -12.19 -12.31
CA LEU A 195 6.81 -12.33 -13.54
C LEU A 195 6.49 -13.81 -13.82
N ALA A 196 7.49 -14.69 -13.71
CA ALA A 196 7.30 -16.14 -13.88
C ALA A 196 6.35 -16.73 -12.81
N ALA A 197 6.27 -16.13 -11.63
CA ALA A 197 5.31 -16.51 -10.59
C ALA A 197 3.87 -16.03 -10.86
N GLY A 198 3.64 -15.20 -11.89
CA GLY A 198 2.31 -14.72 -12.29
C GLY A 198 2.07 -13.23 -12.09
N ALA A 199 3.08 -12.44 -11.68
CA ALA A 199 2.94 -10.99 -11.67
C ALA A 199 2.85 -10.43 -13.10
N ARG A 200 2.13 -9.33 -13.26
CA ARG A 200 1.87 -8.69 -14.55
C ARG A 200 2.67 -7.38 -14.70
N PRO A 201 3.02 -6.98 -15.92
CA PRO A 201 3.62 -5.67 -16.18
C PRO A 201 2.76 -4.51 -15.66
N PHE A 202 3.38 -3.57 -14.95
CA PHE A 202 2.70 -2.38 -14.40
C PHE A 202 2.08 -1.49 -15.47
N THR A 203 2.59 -1.49 -16.69
CA THR A 203 2.03 -0.74 -17.83
C THR A 203 0.56 -1.09 -18.09
N GLU A 204 0.16 -2.34 -17.87
CA GLU A 204 -1.24 -2.77 -18.04
C GLU A 204 -2.20 -2.06 -17.08
N PHE A 205 -1.74 -1.65 -15.91
CA PHE A 205 -2.55 -0.90 -14.94
C PHE A 205 -2.84 0.54 -15.39
N LEU A 206 -1.91 1.16 -16.13
CA LEU A 206 -2.04 2.55 -16.57
C LEU A 206 -2.97 2.69 -17.79
N VAL A 207 -3.03 1.68 -18.66
CA VAL A 207 -3.86 1.70 -19.89
C VAL A 207 -5.35 1.82 -19.57
N GLY A 208 -5.82 1.27 -18.44
CA GLY A 208 -7.21 1.39 -17.99
C GLY A 208 -7.58 2.71 -17.29
N ARG A 209 -6.68 3.70 -17.21
CA ARG A 209 -6.89 4.94 -16.43
C ARG A 209 -6.49 6.24 -17.15
N GLY A 210 -6.38 6.22 -18.48
CA GLY A 210 -6.11 7.44 -19.27
C GLY A 210 -7.20 8.52 -19.11
N PRO A 211 -6.94 9.78 -19.50
CA PRO A 211 -7.82 10.94 -19.26
C PRO A 211 -9.21 10.87 -19.92
N ASN A 212 -9.49 9.83 -20.72
CA ASN A 212 -10.79 9.54 -21.33
C ASN A 212 -11.45 8.26 -20.79
N ALA A 213 -11.01 7.72 -19.65
CA ALA A 213 -11.58 6.49 -19.08
C ALA A 213 -12.89 6.76 -18.31
N ASP A 214 -13.90 7.26 -19.00
CA ASP A 214 -15.32 7.06 -18.64
C ASP A 214 -15.74 5.67 -19.15
N SER A 215 -15.32 4.62 -18.45
CA SER A 215 -15.97 3.29 -18.52
C SER A 215 -15.33 2.37 -17.51
N ALA A 216 -16.18 1.67 -16.75
CA ALA A 216 -15.82 0.61 -15.83
C ALA A 216 -14.72 -0.31 -16.40
N CYS A 217 -13.54 -0.30 -15.77
CA CYS A 217 -12.58 -1.40 -15.94
C CYS A 217 -13.12 -2.62 -15.20
N SER A 218 -13.97 -3.37 -15.89
CA SER A 218 -14.33 -4.75 -15.57
C SER A 218 -13.06 -5.60 -15.67
N TRP A 219 -12.61 -6.15 -14.55
CA TRP A 219 -11.66 -7.25 -14.55
C TRP A 219 -12.49 -8.53 -14.68
N GLU A 220 -12.99 -8.81 -15.88
CA GLU A 220 -13.55 -10.14 -16.16
C GLU A 220 -12.41 -11.10 -16.47
N GLY A 221 -12.46 -12.26 -15.81
CA GLY A 221 -11.44 -13.30 -15.84
C GLY A 221 -11.28 -13.87 -17.24
N ALA A 222 -10.02 -14.12 -17.62
CA ALA A 222 -9.70 -15.03 -18.70
C ALA A 222 -9.60 -16.43 -18.08
N ASP A 223 -10.70 -17.18 -18.17
CA ASP A 223 -10.67 -18.63 -18.20
C ASP A 223 -10.38 -19.06 -19.65
N ASP A 224 -9.33 -19.85 -19.84
CA ASP A 224 -9.17 -20.85 -20.91
C ASP A 224 -8.30 -21.99 -20.35
#